data_AF-A0A5C8PTL3-F1
#
_entry.id   AF-A0A5C8PTL3-F1
#
_cell.length_a   1.000
_cell.length_b   1.000
_cell.length_c   1.000
_cell.angle_alpha   90.00
_cell.angle_beta   90.00
_cell.angle_gamma   90.00
#
_symmetry.space_group_name_H-M   'P 1'
#
loop_
_entity.id
_entity.type
_entity.pdbx_description
1 polymer ?
#
loop_
_entity_poly.entity_id
_entity_poly.type
_entity_poly.pdbx_seq_one_letter_code
_entity_poly.pdbx_strand_id
1 'polypeptide(L)'
;MARSTASPASCRPSRRRRWAPRRCCVTARGSIAELQFGQLARRAGLKPEDFTFVAVGAPNTSYGALISKQVDANMTFEPSSSMCVVLKTCRTLYRAGIATEPPEVVGTNGASVVAVMTRDAIAKSPHVAEALIAAARDAEAFIQAPGNFDELLKIAQGFFKFDMPRGDEIMAVSLKDAVPSYRIPISRPALKQIADNMLATRQVEAVVDTAPLLYEKAP
;
A
#
# COMPACT_ATOMS: atom_id res chain seq x y z
N MET A 1 -2.54 9.85 -28.93
CA MET A 1 -3.25 9.07 -27.90
C MET A 1 -2.82 7.61 -28.00
N ALA A 2 -1.81 7.19 -27.24
CA ALA A 2 -1.39 5.79 -27.18
C ALA A 2 -1.87 5.21 -25.84
N ARG A 3 -2.80 4.26 -25.90
CA ARG A 3 -3.26 3.50 -24.72
C ARG A 3 -2.10 2.63 -24.23
N SER A 4 -1.60 2.93 -23.03
CA SER A 4 -0.68 2.05 -22.31
C SER A 4 -1.47 0.86 -21.77
N THR A 5 -1.51 -0.23 -22.52
CA THR A 5 -1.87 -1.54 -21.97
C THR A 5 -0.60 -2.14 -21.39
N ALA A 6 -0.39 -1.98 -20.10
CA ALA A 6 0.61 -2.78 -19.37
C ALA A 6 0.18 -4.25 -19.46
N SER A 7 0.72 -4.98 -20.44
CA SER A 7 0.53 -6.42 -20.57
C SER A 7 1.27 -7.13 -19.42
N PRO A 8 0.66 -8.16 -18.78
CA PRO A 8 1.33 -9.00 -17.77
C PRO A 8 2.61 -9.69 -18.29
N ALA A 9 2.87 -9.60 -19.61
CA ALA A 9 4.04 -10.13 -20.28
C ALA A 9 5.38 -9.48 -19.86
N SER A 10 5.40 -8.31 -19.21
CA SER A 10 6.66 -7.78 -18.63
C SER A 10 7.19 -8.60 -17.46
N CYS A 11 6.39 -9.55 -16.95
CA CYS A 11 6.77 -10.61 -16.01
C CYS A 11 7.02 -11.98 -16.68
N ARG A 12 7.05 -12.09 -18.02
CA ARG A 12 7.51 -13.33 -18.68
C ARG A 12 9.04 -13.34 -18.76
N PRO A 13 9.71 -14.35 -18.17
CA PRO A 13 11.16 -14.45 -18.24
C PRO A 13 11.57 -14.89 -19.65
N SER A 14 12.21 -13.98 -20.38
CA SER A 14 12.99 -14.36 -21.54
C SER A 14 14.19 -15.20 -21.06
N ARG A 15 14.24 -16.44 -21.55
CA ARG A 15 15.33 -17.42 -21.42
C ARG A 15 15.55 -17.99 -20.01
N ARG A 16 15.33 -19.31 -19.94
CA ARG A 16 15.80 -20.24 -18.90
C ARG A 16 17.20 -19.87 -18.39
N ARG A 17 17.27 -19.09 -17.30
CA ARG A 17 18.43 -19.03 -16.41
C ARG A 17 17.96 -19.47 -15.04
N ARG A 18 18.60 -20.53 -14.55
CA ARG A 18 18.58 -21.13 -13.20
C ARG A 18 17.88 -20.26 -12.15
N TRP A 19 16.69 -20.66 -11.73
CA TRP A 19 15.84 -19.89 -10.82
C TRP A 19 16.34 -20.10 -9.38
N ALA A 20 17.03 -19.09 -8.83
CA ALA A 20 17.10 -18.91 -7.39
C ALA A 20 15.68 -18.51 -6.89
N PRO A 21 15.32 -18.78 -5.63
CA PRO A 21 14.08 -18.23 -5.08
C PRO A 21 14.13 -16.70 -5.18
N ARG A 22 13.07 -16.11 -5.75
CA ARG A 22 12.95 -14.65 -5.92
C ARG A 22 12.66 -14.04 -4.55
N ARG A 23 13.52 -13.15 -4.07
CA ARG A 23 13.35 -12.47 -2.78
C ARG A 23 12.49 -11.23 -2.98
N CYS A 24 11.34 -11.16 -2.32
CA CYS A 24 10.45 -10.01 -2.38
C CYS A 24 10.37 -9.33 -1.01
N CYS A 25 10.71 -8.04 -0.96
CA CYS A 25 10.47 -7.20 0.20
C CYS A 25 8.98 -6.98 0.41
N VAL A 26 8.53 -7.18 1.64
CA VAL A 26 7.22 -6.74 2.14
C VAL A 26 7.40 -5.94 3.42
N THR A 27 6.39 -5.16 3.77
CA THR A 27 6.42 -4.33 4.98
C THR A 27 6.57 -5.18 6.25
N ALA A 28 5.77 -6.25 6.34
CA ALA A 28 5.83 -7.27 7.38
C ALA A 28 5.26 -8.58 6.83
N ARG A 29 5.55 -9.71 7.49
CA ARG A 29 4.90 -10.98 7.19
C ARG A 29 3.41 -10.89 7.54
N GLY A 30 2.54 -11.36 6.65
CA GLY A 30 1.09 -11.28 6.82
C GLY A 30 0.49 -9.90 6.49
N SER A 31 1.28 -8.96 5.96
CA SER A 31 0.78 -7.63 5.62
C SER A 31 -0.03 -7.62 4.32
N ILE A 32 -0.76 -6.52 4.09
CA ILE A 32 -1.48 -6.32 2.82
C ILE A 32 -0.55 -6.33 1.60
N ALA A 33 0.70 -5.89 1.77
CA ALA A 33 1.69 -5.96 0.70
C ALA A 33 2.02 -7.41 0.30
N GLU A 34 2.15 -8.31 1.28
CA GLU A 34 2.33 -9.74 1.01
C GLU A 34 1.10 -10.33 0.32
N LEU A 35 -0.10 -10.01 0.82
CA LEU A 35 -1.37 -10.45 0.24
C LEU A 35 -1.49 -10.04 -1.22
N GLN A 36 -1.31 -8.75 -1.51
CA GLN A 36 -1.42 -8.21 -2.86
C GLN A 36 -0.36 -8.80 -3.80
N PHE A 37 0.88 -8.97 -3.31
CA PHE A 37 1.91 -9.64 -4.10
C PHE A 37 1.54 -11.10 -4.41
N GLY A 38 1.04 -11.85 -3.42
CA GLY A 38 0.59 -13.22 -3.60
C GLY A 38 -0.52 -13.34 -4.66
N GLN A 39 -1.45 -12.39 -4.68
CA GLN A 39 -2.48 -12.33 -5.73
C GLN A 39 -1.90 -12.07 -7.12
N LEU A 40 -1.01 -11.08 -7.26
CA LEU A 40 -0.35 -10.79 -8.52
C LEU A 40 0.48 -11.98 -9.03
N ALA A 41 1.18 -12.68 -8.13
CA ALA A 41 1.92 -13.89 -8.44
C ALA A 41 1.00 -14.99 -8.98
N ARG A 42 -0.12 -15.26 -8.31
CA ARG A 42 -1.11 -16.24 -8.77
C ARG A 42 -1.71 -15.89 -10.13
N ARG A 43 -2.04 -14.63 -10.35
CA ARG A 43 -2.54 -14.14 -11.65
C ARG A 43 -1.51 -14.33 -12.77
N ALA A 44 -0.22 -14.29 -12.44
CA ALA A 44 0.88 -14.59 -13.35
C ALA A 44 1.17 -16.10 -13.51
N GLY A 45 0.39 -17.00 -12.88
CA GLY A 45 0.59 -18.44 -12.91
C GLY A 45 1.73 -18.94 -12.02
N LEU A 46 2.16 -18.12 -11.07
CA LEU A 46 3.20 -18.45 -10.08
C LEU A 46 2.56 -18.78 -8.73
N LYS A 47 3.26 -19.55 -7.91
CA LYS A 47 2.84 -19.84 -6.55
C LYS A 47 3.48 -18.83 -5.59
N PRO A 48 2.77 -18.31 -4.57
CA PRO A 48 3.40 -17.48 -3.54
C PRO A 48 4.61 -18.16 -2.88
N GLU A 49 4.59 -19.50 -2.78
CA GLU A 49 5.66 -20.33 -2.23
C GLU A 49 6.92 -20.37 -3.13
N ASP A 50 6.82 -19.91 -4.38
CA ASP A 50 7.99 -19.74 -5.28
C ASP A 50 8.85 -18.53 -4.87
N PHE A 51 8.40 -17.74 -3.89
CA PHE A 51 9.06 -16.51 -3.44
C PHE A 51 9.48 -16.61 -1.97
N THR A 52 10.62 -15.99 -1.67
CA THR A 52 11.03 -15.72 -0.28
C THR A 52 10.64 -14.30 0.07
N PHE A 53 9.67 -14.15 0.95
CA PHE A 53 9.27 -12.83 1.45
C PHE A 53 10.18 -12.38 2.59
N VAL A 54 10.74 -11.19 2.46
CA VAL A 54 11.62 -10.57 3.45
C VAL A 54 10.90 -9.38 4.05
N ALA A 55 10.65 -9.42 5.37
CA ALA A 55 10.07 -8.29 6.09
C ALA A 55 11.13 -7.22 6.31
N VAL A 56 10.98 -6.07 5.65
CA VAL A 56 11.97 -4.98 5.67
C VAL A 56 11.41 -3.67 6.21
N GLY A 57 10.13 -3.61 6.56
CA GLY A 57 9.49 -2.42 7.09
C GLY A 57 9.13 -1.40 6.01
N ALA A 58 9.38 -0.13 6.32
CA ALA A 58 8.89 1.02 5.56
C ALA A 58 9.64 1.25 4.22
N PRO A 59 9.12 2.13 3.35
CA PRO A 59 9.73 2.45 2.05
C PRO A 59 11.23 2.75 2.06
N ASN A 60 11.73 3.53 3.01
CA ASN A 60 13.15 3.91 3.11
C ASN A 60 14.08 2.70 3.28
N THR A 61 13.76 1.79 4.20
CA THR A 61 14.53 0.57 4.44
C THR A 61 14.36 -0.42 3.28
N SER A 62 13.13 -0.53 2.74
CA SER A 62 12.85 -1.41 1.60
C SER A 62 13.61 -1.00 0.32
N TYR A 63 13.75 0.30 0.09
CA TYR A 63 14.52 0.85 -1.02
C TYR A 63 16.01 0.52 -0.86
N GLY A 64 16.58 0.70 0.34
CA GLY A 64 17.96 0.31 0.62
C GLY A 64 18.23 -1.18 0.36
N ALA A 65 17.31 -2.05 0.77
CA ALA A 65 17.38 -3.50 0.50
C ALA A 65 17.32 -3.82 -1.01
N LEU A 66 16.48 -3.10 -1.77
CA LEU A 66 16.37 -3.25 -3.21
C LEU A 66 17.64 -2.81 -3.94
N ILE A 67 18.16 -1.61 -3.64
CA ILE A 67 19.34 -1.07 -4.32
C ILE A 67 20.61 -1.87 -3.97
N SER A 68 20.71 -2.40 -2.76
CA SER A 68 21.80 -3.29 -2.34
C SER A 68 21.66 -4.74 -2.82
N LYS A 69 20.62 -5.06 -3.61
CA LYS A 69 20.35 -6.41 -4.16
C LYS A 69 20.16 -7.50 -3.09
N GLN A 70 19.77 -7.10 -1.87
CA GLN A 70 19.32 -8.04 -0.84
C GLN A 70 17.97 -8.67 -1.20
N VAL A 71 17.17 -7.96 -2.01
CA VAL A 71 15.95 -8.47 -2.64
C VAL A 71 15.90 -8.16 -4.13
N ASP A 72 15.01 -8.83 -4.84
CA ASP A 72 14.82 -8.68 -6.28
C ASP A 72 13.62 -7.76 -6.63
N ALA A 73 12.68 -7.60 -5.69
CA ALA A 73 11.50 -6.75 -5.84
C ALA A 73 11.02 -6.23 -4.48
N ASN A 74 10.24 -5.14 -4.48
CA ASN A 74 9.48 -4.68 -3.32
C ASN A 74 7.99 -4.59 -3.64
N MET A 75 7.16 -4.99 -2.68
CA MET A 75 5.75 -4.61 -2.63
C MET A 75 5.54 -3.77 -1.37
N THR A 76 5.16 -2.51 -1.56
CA THR A 76 5.08 -1.50 -0.50
C THR A 76 4.31 -0.28 -1.02
N PHE A 77 4.27 0.80 -0.23
CA PHE A 77 3.56 2.04 -0.51
C PHE A 77 4.51 3.19 -0.84
N GLU A 78 3.95 4.36 -1.21
CA GLU A 78 4.73 5.60 -1.40
C GLU A 78 5.49 5.93 -0.12
N PRO A 79 6.73 6.44 -0.19
CA PRO A 79 7.43 7.02 -1.35
C PRO A 79 8.16 6.02 -2.27
N SER A 80 8.02 4.70 -2.14
CA SER A 80 8.95 3.77 -2.83
C SER A 80 8.97 3.92 -4.35
N SER A 81 7.80 4.12 -4.97
CA SER A 81 7.69 4.37 -6.41
C SER A 81 8.29 5.73 -6.76
N SER A 82 8.00 6.76 -5.97
CA SER A 82 8.57 8.09 -6.14
C SER A 82 10.10 8.11 -6.03
N MET A 83 10.68 7.37 -5.09
CA MET A 83 12.13 7.16 -4.97
C MET A 83 12.70 6.54 -6.26
N CYS A 84 12.08 5.48 -6.78
CA CYS A 84 12.50 4.84 -8.03
C CYS A 84 12.46 5.81 -9.22
N VAL A 85 11.37 6.57 -9.36
CA VAL A 85 11.16 7.51 -10.48
C VAL A 85 12.15 8.67 -10.42
N VAL A 86 12.27 9.32 -9.26
CA VAL A 86 13.14 10.49 -9.09
C VAL A 86 14.60 10.09 -9.25
N LEU A 87 15.03 9.01 -8.59
CA LEU A 87 16.43 8.60 -8.54
C LEU A 87 16.87 7.79 -9.77
N LYS A 88 15.92 7.29 -10.57
CA LYS A 88 16.17 6.47 -11.77
C LYS A 88 16.96 5.19 -11.48
N THR A 89 16.80 4.62 -10.30
CA THR A 89 17.55 3.44 -9.81
C THR A 89 16.75 2.14 -9.90
N CYS A 90 15.43 2.24 -9.95
CA CYS A 90 14.50 1.13 -10.07
C CYS A 90 13.28 1.55 -10.91
N ARG A 91 12.38 0.60 -11.18
CA ARG A 91 11.14 0.87 -11.93
C ARG A 91 9.93 0.36 -11.14
N THR A 92 8.86 1.14 -11.16
CA THR A 92 7.57 0.72 -10.59
C THR A 92 6.87 -0.20 -11.59
N LEU A 93 6.57 -1.44 -11.16
CA LEU A 93 5.90 -2.43 -12.01
C LEU A 93 4.37 -2.35 -11.90
N TYR A 94 3.87 -1.94 -10.74
CA TYR A 94 2.45 -1.95 -10.43
C TYR A 94 2.13 -0.89 -9.36
N ARG A 95 1.00 -0.19 -9.49
CA ARG A 95 0.49 0.77 -8.50
C ARG A 95 -0.97 0.46 -8.18
N ALA A 96 -1.21 -0.20 -7.04
CA ALA A 96 -2.56 -0.63 -6.64
C ALA A 96 -3.58 0.51 -6.54
N GLY A 97 -3.14 1.70 -6.09
CA GLY A 97 -4.02 2.85 -5.90
C GLY A 97 -4.62 3.44 -7.19
N ILE A 98 -4.05 3.13 -8.37
CA ILE A 98 -4.54 3.62 -9.67
C ILE A 98 -4.79 2.50 -10.68
N ALA A 99 -4.48 1.26 -10.33
CA ALA A 99 -4.73 0.12 -11.19
C ALA A 99 -6.23 -0.18 -11.25
N THR A 100 -6.65 -0.77 -12.37
CA THR A 100 -8.03 -1.28 -12.56
C THR A 100 -8.11 -2.80 -12.43
N GLU A 101 -6.97 -3.48 -12.38
CA GLU A 101 -6.85 -4.94 -12.34
C GLU A 101 -5.62 -5.35 -11.50
N PRO A 102 -5.59 -6.57 -10.94
CA PRO A 102 -6.70 -7.53 -10.93
C PRO A 102 -7.70 -7.23 -9.79
N PRO A 103 -8.97 -7.67 -9.88
CA PRO A 103 -10.05 -7.33 -8.93
C PRO A 103 -9.70 -7.66 -7.49
N GLU A 104 -9.00 -8.76 -7.25
CA GLU A 104 -8.57 -9.17 -5.91
C GLU A 104 -7.57 -8.20 -5.28
N VAL A 105 -6.87 -7.37 -6.07
CA VAL A 105 -5.97 -6.33 -5.55
C VAL A 105 -6.69 -4.99 -5.48
N VAL A 106 -7.31 -4.54 -6.58
CA VAL A 106 -7.95 -3.21 -6.62
C VAL A 106 -9.18 -3.13 -5.72
N GLY A 107 -9.85 -4.26 -5.51
CA GLY A 107 -10.96 -4.38 -4.57
C GLY A 107 -10.56 -4.17 -3.11
N THR A 108 -9.26 -4.13 -2.78
CA THR A 108 -8.78 -3.80 -1.42
C THR A 108 -8.68 -2.29 -1.15
N ASN A 109 -8.82 -1.46 -2.19
CA ASN A 109 -8.72 -0.01 -2.06
C ASN A 109 -9.88 0.54 -1.19
N GLY A 110 -9.53 1.40 -0.24
CA GLY A 110 -10.46 1.92 0.78
C GLY A 110 -10.46 1.16 2.10
N ALA A 111 -9.59 0.15 2.27
CA ALA A 111 -9.39 -0.54 3.55
C ALA A 111 -7.90 -0.89 3.82
N SER A 112 -6.96 -0.30 3.07
CA SER A 112 -5.54 -0.66 3.12
C SER A 112 -4.78 -0.11 4.34
N VAL A 113 -5.16 1.08 4.81
CA VAL A 113 -4.66 1.71 6.04
C VAL A 113 -5.87 2.16 6.82
N VAL A 114 -5.99 1.70 8.07
CA VAL A 114 -7.17 1.94 8.91
C VAL A 114 -6.76 2.50 10.26
N ALA A 115 -7.56 3.41 10.79
CA ALA A 115 -7.49 3.80 12.18
C ALA A 115 -8.21 2.75 13.03
N VAL A 116 -7.56 2.27 14.09
CA VAL A 116 -8.11 1.27 14.99
C VAL A 116 -8.18 1.81 16.41
N MET A 117 -9.26 1.49 17.10
CA MET A 117 -9.42 1.75 18.52
C MET A 117 -10.05 0.53 19.18
N THR A 118 -9.66 0.24 20.42
CA THR A 118 -10.25 -0.89 21.16
C THR A 118 -11.71 -0.59 21.49
N ARG A 119 -12.54 -1.64 21.56
CA ARG A 119 -13.95 -1.51 21.97
C ARG A 119 -14.08 -0.86 23.34
N ASP A 120 -13.22 -1.21 24.27
CA ASP A 120 -13.19 -0.64 25.62
C ASP A 120 -12.88 0.87 25.61
N ALA A 121 -11.94 1.32 24.78
CA ALA A 121 -11.63 2.74 24.66
C ALA A 121 -12.81 3.53 24.09
N ILE A 122 -13.50 2.99 23.07
CA ILE A 122 -14.74 3.57 22.54
C ILE A 122 -15.83 3.62 23.62
N ALA A 123 -16.06 2.51 24.35
CA ALA A 123 -17.11 2.44 25.35
C ALA A 123 -16.87 3.41 26.53
N LYS A 124 -15.62 3.56 26.97
CA LYS A 124 -15.25 4.48 28.07
C LYS A 124 -15.27 5.94 27.65
N SER A 125 -15.03 6.24 26.38
CA SER A 125 -14.89 7.62 25.89
C SER A 125 -15.43 7.77 24.46
N PRO A 126 -16.76 7.60 24.26
CA PRO A 126 -17.34 7.61 22.92
C PRO A 126 -17.16 8.97 22.21
N HIS A 127 -17.19 10.06 22.98
CA HIS A 127 -16.92 11.41 22.47
C HIS A 127 -15.52 11.57 21.86
N VAL A 128 -14.52 10.83 22.35
CA VAL A 128 -13.15 10.85 21.78
C VAL A 128 -13.14 10.19 20.41
N ALA A 129 -13.85 9.07 20.25
CA ALA A 129 -13.99 8.40 18.94
C ALA A 129 -14.60 9.34 17.89
N GLU A 130 -15.66 10.04 18.29
CA GLU A 130 -16.38 10.99 17.43
C GLU A 130 -15.53 12.22 17.10
N ALA A 131 -14.81 12.77 18.08
CA ALA A 131 -13.90 13.88 17.87
C ALA A 131 -12.75 13.51 16.93
N LEU A 132 -12.19 12.30 17.05
CA LEU A 132 -11.16 11.81 16.13
C LEU A 132 -11.70 11.67 14.70
N ILE A 133 -12.93 11.16 14.53
CA ILE A 133 -13.57 11.05 13.21
C ILE A 133 -13.80 12.45 12.61
N ALA A 134 -14.29 13.41 13.40
CA ALA A 134 -14.50 14.78 12.95
C ALA A 134 -13.17 15.44 12.52
N ALA A 135 -12.13 15.37 13.36
CA ALA A 135 -10.81 15.90 13.04
C ALA A 135 -10.21 15.25 11.78
N ALA A 136 -10.42 13.95 11.59
CA ALA A 136 -9.95 13.26 10.40
C ALA A 136 -10.67 13.75 9.13
N ARG A 137 -11.99 14.00 9.20
CA ARG A 137 -12.77 14.58 8.08
C ARG A 137 -12.29 15.99 7.72
N ASP A 138 -11.99 16.82 8.73
CA ASP A 138 -11.42 18.14 8.50
C ASP A 138 -10.05 18.05 7.81
N ALA A 139 -9.21 17.11 8.26
CA ALA A 139 -7.91 16.84 7.65
C ALA A 139 -8.05 16.34 6.20
N GLU A 140 -9.01 15.46 5.90
CA GLU A 140 -9.30 15.05 4.52
C GLU A 140 -9.70 16.26 3.66
N ALA A 141 -10.64 17.08 4.13
CA ALA A 141 -11.07 18.26 3.37
C ALA A 141 -9.89 19.20 3.08
N PHE A 142 -9.00 19.39 4.06
CA PHE A 142 -7.78 20.17 3.89
C PHE A 142 -6.82 19.54 2.86
N ILE A 143 -6.52 18.25 2.98
CA ILE A 143 -5.58 17.50 2.12
C ILE A 143 -6.07 17.43 0.67
N GLN A 144 -7.38 17.26 0.49
CA GLN A 144 -7.99 17.07 -0.83
C GLN A 144 -8.20 18.38 -1.59
N ALA A 145 -8.12 19.54 -0.92
CA ALA A 145 -8.22 20.83 -1.57
C ALA A 145 -6.93 21.14 -2.36
N PRO A 146 -6.98 21.26 -3.71
CA PRO A 146 -5.76 21.45 -4.51
C PRO A 146 -4.98 22.72 -4.16
N GLY A 147 -5.68 23.78 -3.71
CA GLY A 147 -5.06 25.03 -3.28
C GLY A 147 -4.22 24.93 -2.01
N ASN A 148 -4.34 23.83 -1.25
CA ASN A 148 -3.58 23.62 -0.01
C ASN A 148 -2.30 22.82 -0.24
N PHE A 149 -1.97 22.43 -1.47
CA PHE A 149 -0.86 21.51 -1.71
C PHE A 149 0.49 22.03 -1.19
N ASP A 150 0.80 23.31 -1.36
CA ASP A 150 2.07 23.88 -0.90
C ASP A 150 2.20 23.86 0.63
N GLU A 151 1.11 24.20 1.34
CA GLU A 151 1.07 24.12 2.80
C GLU A 151 1.11 22.65 3.27
N LEU A 152 0.42 21.74 2.57
CA LEU A 152 0.47 20.32 2.85
C LEU A 152 1.90 19.76 2.68
N LEU A 153 2.61 20.17 1.63
CA LEU A 153 3.99 19.79 1.38
C LEU A 153 4.91 20.29 2.50
N LYS A 154 4.74 21.55 2.92
CA LYS A 154 5.48 22.13 4.05
C LYS A 154 5.22 21.37 5.35
N ILE A 155 3.96 21.03 5.64
CA ILE A 155 3.58 20.20 6.79
C ILE A 155 4.29 18.83 6.71
N ALA A 156 4.19 18.15 5.56
CA ALA A 156 4.80 16.84 5.36
C ALA A 156 6.32 16.87 5.57
N GLN A 157 7.00 17.88 5.05
CA GLN A 157 8.45 18.10 5.23
C GLN A 157 8.84 18.41 6.68
N GLY A 158 7.94 19.01 7.46
CA GLY A 158 8.15 19.27 8.89
C GLY A 158 8.14 18.00 9.75
N PHE A 159 7.35 16.99 9.37
CA PHE A 159 7.27 15.70 10.07
C PHE A 159 8.23 14.65 9.54
N PHE A 160 8.48 14.66 8.24
CA PHE A 160 9.29 13.64 7.58
C PHE A 160 10.20 14.27 6.54
N LYS A 161 11.51 14.18 6.78
CA LYS A 161 12.54 14.61 5.84
C LYS A 161 13.31 13.41 5.30
N PHE A 162 13.36 13.30 3.98
CA PHE A 162 14.18 12.30 3.32
C PHE A 162 15.66 12.71 3.37
N ASP A 163 16.43 12.06 4.23
CA ASP A 163 17.89 12.20 4.26
C ASP A 163 18.54 11.37 3.14
N MET A 164 18.40 11.86 1.91
CA MET A 164 18.94 11.23 0.71
C MET A 164 19.00 12.23 -0.45
N PRO A 165 19.72 11.91 -1.55
CA PRO A 165 19.74 12.76 -2.74
C PRO A 165 18.32 13.08 -3.22
N ARG A 166 18.04 14.36 -3.48
CA ARG A 166 16.75 14.85 -4.00
C ARG A 166 15.55 14.51 -3.09
N GLY A 167 15.78 14.43 -1.78
CA GLY A 167 14.74 14.11 -0.78
C GLY A 167 13.50 15.00 -0.86
N ASP A 168 13.66 16.31 -1.06
CA ASP A 168 12.53 17.25 -1.17
C ASP A 168 11.68 16.99 -2.42
N GLU A 169 12.32 16.66 -3.54
CA GLU A 169 11.62 16.30 -4.78
C GLU A 169 10.90 14.96 -4.64
N ILE A 170 11.53 13.97 -3.98
CA ILE A 170 10.88 12.69 -3.65
C ILE A 170 9.64 12.94 -2.82
N MET A 171 9.70 13.81 -1.80
CA MET A 171 8.54 14.16 -0.99
C MET A 171 7.42 14.78 -1.84
N ALA A 172 7.73 15.77 -2.68
CA ALA A 172 6.74 16.43 -3.52
C ALA A 172 6.03 15.45 -4.48
N VAL A 173 6.78 14.57 -5.14
CA VAL A 173 6.22 13.54 -6.03
C VAL A 173 5.38 12.54 -5.23
N SER A 174 5.90 12.04 -4.11
CA SER A 174 5.21 11.06 -3.25
C SER A 174 3.90 11.60 -2.73
N LEU A 175 3.90 12.83 -2.23
CA LEU A 175 2.71 13.47 -1.70
C LEU A 175 1.66 13.65 -2.79
N LYS A 176 2.05 14.15 -3.96
CA LYS A 176 1.14 14.30 -5.10
C LYS A 176 0.51 12.97 -5.52
N ASP A 177 1.30 11.90 -5.51
CA ASP A 177 0.86 10.55 -5.85
C ASP A 177 -0.03 9.90 -4.78
N ALA A 178 0.16 10.24 -3.50
CA ALA A 178 -0.56 9.67 -2.38
C ALA A 178 -1.87 10.41 -2.04
N VAL A 179 -1.93 11.73 -2.23
CA VAL A 179 -3.10 12.58 -1.88
C VAL A 179 -4.43 11.99 -2.33
N PRO A 180 -4.62 11.51 -3.58
CA PRO A 180 -5.91 10.95 -3.99
C PRO A 180 -6.42 9.79 -3.12
N SER A 181 -5.50 9.05 -2.48
CA SER A 181 -5.80 7.90 -1.62
C SER A 181 -6.00 8.26 -0.14
N TYR A 182 -5.67 9.48 0.30
CA TYR A 182 -5.88 9.94 1.66
C TYR A 182 -7.35 10.28 1.91
N ARG A 183 -8.14 9.22 2.07
CA ARG A 183 -9.57 9.21 2.32
C ARG A 183 -9.85 8.57 3.67
N ILE A 184 -10.76 9.18 4.42
CA ILE A 184 -11.20 8.77 5.74
C ILE A 184 -12.28 7.68 5.70
N PRO A 185 -13.25 7.71 4.77
CA PRO A 185 -14.26 6.66 4.71
C PRO A 185 -13.66 5.27 4.51
N ILE A 186 -14.12 4.30 5.29
CA ILE A 186 -13.71 2.90 5.16
C ILE A 186 -14.67 2.14 4.24
N SER A 187 -14.11 1.45 3.24
CA SER A 187 -14.89 0.63 2.32
C SER A 187 -15.16 -0.75 2.95
N ARG A 188 -16.41 -1.00 3.33
CA ARG A 188 -16.86 -2.32 3.82
C ARG A 188 -16.62 -3.43 2.79
N PRO A 189 -16.93 -3.25 1.49
CA PRO A 189 -16.57 -4.24 0.47
C PRO A 189 -15.07 -4.49 0.39
N ALA A 190 -14.23 -3.46 0.56
CA ALA A 190 -12.79 -3.63 0.52
C ALA A 190 -12.25 -4.40 1.72
N LEU A 191 -12.79 -4.15 2.91
CA LEU A 191 -12.45 -4.93 4.10
C LEU A 191 -12.81 -6.42 3.90
N LYS A 192 -13.97 -6.69 3.31
CA LYS A 192 -14.36 -8.04 2.93
C LYS A 192 -13.41 -8.65 1.91
N GLN A 193 -13.02 -7.91 0.87
CA GLN A 193 -12.07 -8.38 -0.14
C GLN A 193 -10.71 -8.75 0.49
N ILE A 194 -10.24 -7.97 1.48
CA ILE A 194 -9.02 -8.30 2.23
C ILE A 194 -9.19 -9.62 2.99
N ALA A 195 -10.31 -9.82 3.70
CA ALA A 195 -10.60 -11.08 4.39
C ALA A 195 -10.67 -12.28 3.42
N ASP A 196 -11.34 -12.11 2.28
CA ASP A 196 -11.42 -13.13 1.23
C ASP A 196 -10.02 -13.46 0.66
N ASN A 197 -9.16 -12.44 0.50
CA ASN A 197 -7.78 -12.62 0.08
C ASN A 197 -6.93 -13.37 1.12
N MET A 198 -7.13 -13.09 2.41
CA MET A 198 -6.46 -13.81 3.50
C MET A 198 -6.82 -15.29 3.49
N LEU A 199 -8.08 -15.63 3.23
CA LEU A 199 -8.51 -17.02 3.07
C LEU A 199 -7.90 -17.64 1.80
N ALA A 200 -7.97 -16.95 0.67
CA ALA A 200 -7.41 -17.43 -0.59
C ALA A 200 -5.88 -17.61 -0.56
N THR A 201 -5.18 -16.86 0.28
CA THR A 201 -3.73 -17.00 0.54
C THR A 201 -3.40 -17.91 1.71
N ARG A 202 -4.39 -18.52 2.38
CA ARG A 202 -4.22 -19.37 3.57
C ARG A 202 -3.51 -18.66 4.73
N GLN A 203 -3.67 -17.34 4.85
CA GLN A 203 -3.28 -16.61 6.05
C GLN A 203 -4.29 -16.79 7.18
N VAL A 204 -5.54 -17.15 6.85
CA VAL A 204 -6.57 -17.60 7.79
C VAL A 204 -7.16 -18.91 7.31
N GLU A 205 -7.66 -19.71 8.25
CA GLU A 205 -8.19 -21.06 7.99
C GLU A 205 -9.69 -21.07 7.67
N ALA A 206 -10.40 -20.00 8.01
CA ALA A 206 -11.84 -19.89 7.86
C ALA A 206 -12.26 -18.50 7.37
N VAL A 207 -13.49 -18.41 6.86
CA VAL A 207 -14.12 -17.15 6.47
C VAL A 207 -14.21 -16.23 7.70
N VAL A 208 -13.81 -14.97 7.54
CA VAL A 208 -13.89 -13.94 8.59
C VAL A 208 -15.09 -13.06 8.31
N ASP A 209 -16.02 -12.98 9.28
CA ASP A 209 -17.04 -11.94 9.28
C ASP A 209 -16.40 -10.59 9.66
N THR A 210 -16.40 -9.65 8.73
CA THR A 210 -15.79 -8.34 8.90
C THR A 210 -16.74 -7.32 9.54
N ALA A 211 -18.05 -7.59 9.60
CA ALA A 211 -19.01 -6.63 10.13
C ALA A 211 -18.74 -6.25 11.60
N PRO A 212 -18.40 -7.19 12.51
CA PRO A 212 -18.10 -6.86 13.91
C PRO A 212 -16.79 -6.08 14.12
N LEU A 213 -15.93 -5.98 13.09
CA LEU A 213 -14.68 -5.23 13.15
C LEU A 213 -14.88 -3.73 12.93
N LEU A 214 -16.00 -3.36 12.30
CA LEU A 214 -16.30 -1.98 11.97
C LEU A 214 -17.05 -1.31 13.10
N TYR A 215 -16.53 -0.15 13.53
CA TYR A 215 -17.27 0.72 14.43
C TYR A 215 -18.55 1.19 13.74
N GLU A 216 -19.67 1.20 14.47
CA GLU A 216 -20.99 1.54 13.91
C GLU A 216 -20.99 2.93 13.26
N LYS A 217 -20.30 3.90 13.87
CA LYS A 217 -20.16 5.26 13.36
C LYS A 217 -18.91 5.46 12.49
N ALA A 218 -18.26 4.38 12.05
CA ALA A 218 -17.13 4.50 11.13
C ALA A 218 -17.57 5.26 9.85
N PRO A 219 -16.77 6.23 9.40
CA PRO A 219 -17.09 7.10 8.27
C PRO A 219 -17.11 6.37 6.93
#